data_AF-A0A6G1WY22-F1
#
_entry.id   AF-A0A6G1WY22-F1
#
_cell.length_a   1.000
_cell.length_b   1.000
_cell.length_c   1.000
_cell.angle_alpha   90.00
_cell.angle_beta   90.00
_cell.angle_gamma   90.00
#
_symmetry.space_group_name_H-M   'P 1'
#
loop_
_entity.id
_entity.type
_entity.pdbx_description
1 polymer ?
#
loop_
_entity_poly.entity_id
_entity_poly.type
_entity_poly.pdbx_seq_one_letter_code
_entity_poly.pdbx_strand_id
1 'polypeptide(L)'
;MRKRFGSGTMLVPTPLLVDALIRKVKKGKLVTVTQIMGRLAKDFHADSTCPMTTGIFIRIAAEAAEEDLRGGKKQITPYWRVLKKDGRLNEKFPGGAKAQAVRLKKEGHAIQLGKDKNPIKVKDFEKSLQKM
;
A
#
# COMPACT_ATOMS: atom_id res chain seq x y z
N MET A 1 8.51 -3.53 -26.72
CA MET A 1 7.84 -3.49 -25.39
C MET A 1 7.28 -2.09 -25.05
N ARG A 2 6.73 -1.33 -26.02
CA ARG A 2 6.63 0.15 -25.95
C ARG A 2 5.25 0.73 -25.57
N LYS A 3 4.17 -0.07 -25.54
CA LYS A 3 2.79 0.45 -25.38
C LYS A 3 2.22 0.43 -23.95
N ARG A 4 2.82 -0.33 -23.01
CA ARG A 4 2.19 -0.60 -21.70
C ARG A 4 2.77 0.21 -20.52
N PHE A 5 3.97 0.78 -20.70
CA PHE A 5 4.72 1.42 -19.60
C PHE A 5 5.32 2.80 -19.94
N GLY A 6 4.92 3.39 -21.08
CA GLY A 6 5.46 4.67 -21.54
C GLY A 6 6.88 4.58 -22.12
N SER A 7 7.43 5.74 -22.48
CA SER A 7 8.84 5.95 -22.82
C SER A 7 9.52 6.67 -21.66
N GLY A 8 10.75 6.29 -21.30
CA GLY A 8 11.53 6.92 -20.23
C GLY A 8 12.28 5.93 -19.37
N THR A 9 12.98 6.44 -18.36
CA THR A 9 13.68 5.66 -17.34
C THR A 9 12.68 5.14 -16.32
N MET A 10 12.74 3.82 -16.05
CA MET A 10 11.89 3.17 -15.06
C MET A 10 12.73 2.70 -13.89
N LEU A 11 12.39 3.16 -12.69
CA LEU A 11 12.94 2.62 -11.46
C LEU A 11 12.34 1.25 -11.18
N VAL A 12 13.20 0.24 -11.03
CA VAL A 12 12.85 -1.02 -10.35
C VAL A 12 13.26 -0.84 -8.88
N PRO A 13 12.30 -0.60 -7.96
CA PRO A 13 12.65 -0.29 -6.57
C PRO A 13 13.17 -1.55 -5.86
N THR A 14 13.76 -1.41 -4.69
CA THR A 14 14.03 -2.56 -3.81
C THR A 14 12.87 -2.74 -2.81
N PRO A 15 12.71 -3.94 -2.21
CA PRO A 15 11.73 -4.14 -1.15
C PRO A 15 11.89 -3.18 0.02
N LEU A 16 13.14 -2.88 0.40
CA LEU A 16 13.46 -1.98 1.51
C LEU A 16 13.03 -0.53 1.24
N LEU A 17 13.12 -0.05 0.00
CA LEU A 17 12.64 1.30 -0.35
C LEU A 17 11.12 1.42 -0.20
N VAL A 18 10.39 0.38 -0.64
CA VAL A 18 8.94 0.31 -0.49
C VAL A 18 8.55 0.24 0.99
N ASP A 19 9.18 -0.65 1.75
CA ASP A 19 8.93 -0.81 3.20
C ASP A 19 9.18 0.49 3.97
N ALA A 20 10.33 1.15 3.71
CA ALA A 20 10.69 2.41 4.36
C ALA A 20 9.68 3.53 4.11
N LEU A 21 9.06 3.58 2.92
CA LEU A 21 7.99 4.53 2.64
C LEU A 21 6.69 4.19 3.39
N ILE A 22 6.32 2.92 3.45
CA ILE A 22 5.11 2.48 4.17
C ILE A 22 5.24 2.73 5.68
N ARG A 23 6.43 2.52 6.26
CA ARG A 23 6.70 2.80 7.68
C ARG A 23 6.51 4.26 8.06
N LYS A 24 6.64 5.20 7.11
CA LYS A 24 6.43 6.64 7.34
C LYS A 24 4.95 7.06 7.35
N VAL A 25 4.02 6.16 7.01
CA VAL A 25 2.59 6.48 6.97
C VAL A 25 2.06 6.55 8.39
N LYS A 26 1.55 7.71 8.80
CA LYS A 26 1.06 7.95 10.16
C LYS A 26 -0.24 7.19 10.45
N LYS A 27 -0.53 6.95 11.73
CA LYS A 27 -1.81 6.35 12.18
C LYS A 27 -3.00 7.19 11.70
N GLY A 28 -4.04 6.53 11.18
CA GLY A 28 -5.23 7.18 10.61
C GLY A 28 -4.99 7.87 9.26
N LYS A 29 -3.79 7.73 8.69
CA LYS A 29 -3.47 8.20 7.33
C LYS A 29 -3.32 7.04 6.37
N LEU A 30 -3.57 7.33 5.11
CA LEU A 30 -3.57 6.36 4.02
C LEU A 30 -2.59 6.80 2.93
N VAL A 31 -2.12 5.83 2.17
CA VAL A 31 -1.40 6.06 0.92
C VAL A 31 -1.92 5.10 -0.14
N THR A 32 -1.77 5.48 -1.40
CA THR A 32 -2.06 4.58 -2.53
C THR A 32 -0.78 4.01 -3.12
N VAL A 33 -0.88 2.87 -3.80
CA VAL A 33 0.23 2.32 -4.62
C VAL A 33 0.77 3.37 -5.59
N THR A 34 -0.11 4.22 -6.14
CA THR A 34 0.28 5.31 -7.05
C THR A 34 1.12 6.38 -6.36
N GLN A 35 0.80 6.77 -5.12
CA GLN A 35 1.62 7.71 -4.36
C GLN A 35 3.00 7.14 -4.04
N ILE A 36 3.08 5.85 -3.67
CA ILE A 36 4.36 5.18 -3.43
C ILE A 36 5.22 5.19 -4.70
N MET A 37 4.65 4.78 -5.84
CA MET A 37 5.37 4.80 -7.13
C MET A 37 5.81 6.20 -7.55
N GLY A 38 4.95 7.20 -7.39
CA GLY A 38 5.26 8.60 -7.73
C GLY A 38 6.36 9.17 -6.83
N ARG A 39 6.33 8.85 -5.54
CA ARG A 39 7.36 9.25 -4.58
C ARG A 39 8.71 8.64 -4.93
N LEU A 40 8.75 7.33 -5.20
CA LEU A 40 9.99 6.63 -5.58
C LEU A 40 10.55 7.14 -6.92
N ALA A 41 9.71 7.37 -7.92
CA ALA A 41 10.16 7.91 -9.21
C ALA A 41 10.82 9.29 -9.00
N LYS A 42 10.18 10.16 -8.20
CA LYS A 42 10.72 11.48 -7.86
C LYS A 42 12.04 11.41 -7.09
N ASP A 43 12.11 10.57 -6.05
CA ASP A 43 13.30 10.45 -5.19
C ASP A 43 14.54 9.95 -5.96
N PHE A 44 14.35 9.22 -7.07
CA PHE A 44 15.41 8.63 -7.87
C PHE A 44 15.52 9.22 -9.29
N HIS A 45 14.88 10.36 -9.54
CA HIS A 45 14.93 11.05 -10.85
C HIS A 45 14.56 10.16 -12.05
N ALA A 46 13.60 9.24 -11.86
CA ALA A 46 13.05 8.39 -12.90
C ALA A 46 11.69 8.89 -13.38
N ASP A 47 11.33 8.57 -14.62
CA ASP A 47 10.02 8.94 -15.18
C ASP A 47 8.88 8.12 -14.57
N SER A 48 9.18 6.89 -14.14
CA SER A 48 8.21 5.99 -13.52
C SER A 48 8.87 4.98 -12.58
N THR A 49 8.05 4.34 -11.74
CA THR A 49 8.44 3.17 -10.95
C THR A 49 7.70 1.94 -11.49
N CYS A 50 8.39 0.80 -11.60
CA CYS A 50 7.80 -0.44 -12.11
C CYS A 50 6.60 -0.87 -11.25
N PRO A 51 5.38 -0.93 -11.81
CA PRO A 51 4.18 -1.25 -11.03
C PRO A 51 4.14 -2.70 -10.58
N MET A 52 4.74 -3.60 -11.37
CA MET A 52 4.76 -5.03 -11.06
C MET A 52 5.61 -5.31 -9.82
N THR A 53 6.86 -4.85 -9.79
CA THR A 53 7.75 -5.05 -8.65
C THR A 53 7.28 -4.25 -7.44
N THR A 54 6.75 -3.04 -7.61
CA THR A 54 6.14 -2.30 -6.50
C THR A 54 5.01 -3.09 -5.85
N GLY A 55 4.10 -3.66 -6.62
CA GLY A 55 3.01 -4.50 -6.09
C GLY A 55 3.52 -5.74 -5.36
N ILE A 56 4.52 -6.43 -5.91
CA ILE A 56 5.18 -7.59 -5.28
C ILE A 56 5.83 -7.16 -3.96
N PHE A 57 6.54 -6.05 -3.94
CA PHE A 57 7.30 -5.60 -2.77
C PHE A 57 6.43 -5.02 -1.66
N ILE A 58 5.29 -4.42 -1.98
CA ILE A 58 4.27 -4.09 -0.97
C ILE A 58 3.77 -5.37 -0.30
N ARG A 59 3.56 -6.45 -1.08
CA ARG A 59 3.16 -7.75 -0.53
C ARG A 59 4.25 -8.36 0.35
N ILE A 60 5.51 -8.35 -0.08
CA ILE A 60 6.65 -8.82 0.73
C ILE A 60 6.73 -8.04 2.05
N ALA A 61 6.65 -6.71 2.01
CA ALA A 61 6.64 -5.89 3.22
C ALA A 61 5.47 -6.24 4.17
N ALA A 62 4.30 -6.58 3.62
CA ALA A 62 3.16 -7.02 4.41
C ALA A 62 3.36 -8.39 5.06
N GLU A 63 3.93 -9.37 4.35
CA GLU A 63 4.23 -10.69 4.93
C GLU A 63 5.31 -10.59 6.01
N ALA A 64 6.39 -9.86 5.74
CA ALA A 64 7.46 -9.61 6.70
C ALA A 64 6.94 -8.91 7.97
N ALA A 65 5.99 -7.98 7.84
CA ALA A 65 5.34 -7.34 8.98
C ALA A 65 4.55 -8.33 9.84
N GLU A 66 3.88 -9.31 9.25
CA GLU A 66 3.15 -10.34 10.00
C GLU A 66 4.08 -11.39 10.62
N GLU A 67 5.20 -11.71 9.97
CA GLU A 67 6.27 -12.53 10.57
C GLU A 67 6.86 -11.84 11.80
N ASP A 68 7.20 -10.55 11.67
CA ASP A 68 7.68 -9.71 12.76
C ASP A 68 6.67 -9.66 13.91
N LEU A 69 5.37 -9.54 13.60
CA LEU A 69 4.30 -9.54 14.60
C LEU A 69 4.21 -10.89 15.34
N ARG A 70 4.27 -12.01 14.61
CA ARG A 70 4.31 -13.36 15.21
C ARG A 70 5.56 -13.59 16.05
N GLY A 71 6.68 -12.99 15.66
CA GLY A 71 7.93 -12.97 16.41
C GLY A 71 7.94 -12.02 17.61
N GLY A 72 6.81 -11.37 17.93
CA GLY A 72 6.65 -10.52 19.11
C GLY A 72 7.07 -9.06 18.93
N LYS A 73 7.45 -8.62 17.72
CA LYS A 73 7.72 -7.20 17.48
C LYS A 73 6.42 -6.40 17.58
N LYS A 74 6.44 -5.35 18.42
CA LYS A 74 5.29 -4.45 18.62
C LYS A 74 5.13 -3.43 17.49
N GLN A 75 6.23 -3.03 16.86
CA GLN A 75 6.25 -2.01 15.81
C GLN A 75 6.62 -2.68 14.47
N ILE A 76 5.61 -2.86 13.62
CA ILE A 76 5.72 -3.50 12.31
C ILE A 76 5.36 -2.50 11.21
N THR A 77 5.68 -2.83 9.96
CA THR A 77 5.27 -2.01 8.82
C THR A 77 3.74 -1.93 8.74
N PRO A 78 3.14 -0.73 8.74
CA PRO A 78 1.69 -0.54 8.76
C PRO A 78 1.08 -0.75 7.36
N TYR A 79 1.32 -1.92 6.76
CA TYR A 79 0.96 -2.24 5.38
C TYR A 79 -0.54 -2.08 5.09
N TRP A 80 -1.39 -2.24 6.10
CA TRP A 80 -2.85 -2.11 5.95
C TRP A 80 -3.29 -0.70 5.55
N ARG A 81 -2.44 0.33 5.74
CA ARG A 81 -2.68 1.72 5.32
C ARG A 81 -2.47 1.95 3.82
N VAL A 82 -1.98 0.95 3.09
CA VAL A 82 -1.76 1.02 1.64
C VAL A 82 -3.00 0.54 0.89
N LEU A 83 -3.56 1.42 0.05
CA LEU A 83 -4.73 1.14 -0.79
C LEU A 83 -4.35 1.01 -2.27
N LYS A 84 -5.22 0.37 -3.05
CA LYS A 84 -5.19 0.49 -4.52
C LYS A 84 -5.48 1.95 -4.91
N LYS A 85 -5.18 2.33 -6.17
CA LYS A 85 -5.31 3.70 -6.69
C LYS A 85 -6.67 4.34 -6.40
N ASP A 86 -7.73 3.55 -6.48
CA ASP A 86 -9.13 3.96 -6.35
C ASP A 86 -9.67 3.84 -4.91
N GLY A 87 -8.79 3.65 -3.92
CA GLY A 87 -9.15 3.47 -2.52
C GLY A 87 -9.60 2.06 -2.15
N ARG A 88 -9.58 1.12 -3.10
CA ARG A 88 -9.91 -0.27 -2.79
C ARG A 88 -8.88 -0.93 -1.90
N LEU A 89 -9.36 -1.89 -1.11
CA LEU A 89 -8.55 -2.78 -0.31
C LEU A 89 -7.77 -3.76 -1.20
N ASN A 90 -6.71 -4.33 -0.66
CA ASN A 90 -5.87 -5.30 -1.34
C ASN A 90 -6.21 -6.73 -0.89
N GLU A 91 -6.91 -7.47 -1.75
CA GLU A 91 -7.25 -8.88 -1.50
C GLU A 91 -6.03 -9.77 -1.30
N LYS A 92 -4.87 -9.36 -1.84
CA LYS A 92 -3.62 -10.13 -1.73
C LYS A 92 -2.88 -9.89 -0.42
N PHE A 93 -3.36 -9.06 0.50
CA PHE A 93 -2.70 -8.87 1.80
C PHE A 93 -2.86 -10.07 2.74
N PRO A 94 -2.06 -10.15 3.82
CA PRO A 94 -2.16 -11.26 4.76
C PRO A 94 -3.55 -11.19 5.41
N GLY A 95 -4.28 -12.31 5.40
CA GLY A 95 -5.68 -12.37 5.83
C GLY A 95 -6.68 -11.65 4.91
N GLY A 96 -6.24 -11.21 3.73
CA GLY A 96 -7.05 -10.60 2.69
C GLY A 96 -7.70 -9.26 3.06
N ALA A 97 -8.66 -8.84 2.25
CA ALA A 97 -9.34 -7.55 2.42
C ALA A 97 -10.09 -7.44 3.77
N LYS A 98 -10.56 -8.58 4.32
CA LYS A 98 -11.22 -8.63 5.64
C LYS A 98 -10.27 -8.23 6.76
N ALA A 99 -9.08 -8.83 6.83
CA ALA A 99 -8.08 -8.48 7.84
C ALA A 99 -7.59 -7.03 7.70
N GLN A 100 -7.38 -6.57 6.45
CA GLN A 100 -7.05 -5.16 6.19
C GLN A 100 -8.14 -4.23 6.71
N ALA A 101 -9.41 -4.51 6.42
CA ALA A 101 -10.55 -3.73 6.87
C ALA A 101 -10.64 -3.65 8.41
N VAL A 102 -10.36 -4.76 9.12
CA VAL A 102 -10.35 -4.76 10.59
C VAL A 102 -9.30 -3.78 11.13
N ARG A 103 -8.08 -3.82 10.61
CA ARG A 103 -7.00 -2.90 11.04
C ARG A 103 -7.34 -1.44 10.71
N LEU A 104 -7.90 -1.18 9.53
CA LEU A 104 -8.33 0.17 9.12
C LEU A 104 -9.48 0.72 9.98
N LYS A 105 -10.47 -0.11 10.33
CA LYS A 105 -11.57 0.27 11.25
C LYS A 105 -11.05 0.64 12.64
N LYS A 106 -10.03 -0.08 13.15
CA LYS A 106 -9.36 0.24 14.41
C LYS A 106 -8.64 1.61 14.37
N GLU A 107 -8.37 2.14 13.19
CA GLU A 107 -7.83 3.49 12.99
C GLU A 107 -8.89 4.54 12.63
N GLY A 108 -10.18 4.19 12.68
CA GLY A 108 -11.29 5.12 12.46
C GLY A 108 -11.78 5.21 11.01
N HIS A 109 -11.28 4.37 10.10
CA HIS A 109 -11.73 4.41 8.71
C HIS A 109 -13.06 3.69 8.51
N ALA A 110 -14.00 4.37 7.84
CA ALA A 110 -15.24 3.76 7.40
C ALA A 110 -15.00 2.91 6.14
N ILE A 111 -15.47 1.65 6.17
CA ILE A 111 -15.28 0.68 5.07
C ILE A 111 -16.59 0.52 4.31
N GLN A 112 -16.52 0.66 2.98
CA GLN A 112 -17.59 0.30 2.06
C GLN A 112 -17.56 -1.21 1.81
N LEU A 113 -18.74 -1.83 1.89
CA LEU A 113 -18.95 -3.23 1.59
C LEU A 113 -19.52 -3.40 0.17
N GLY A 114 -19.19 -4.52 -0.47
CA GLY A 114 -19.77 -4.96 -1.73
C GLY A 114 -21.13 -5.63 -1.55
N LYS A 115 -21.72 -6.09 -2.66
CA LYS A 115 -23.03 -6.77 -2.68
C LYS A 115 -23.05 -8.06 -1.85
N ASP A 116 -21.92 -8.75 -1.81
CA ASP A 116 -21.64 -9.96 -1.04
C ASP A 116 -21.24 -9.69 0.43
N LYS A 117 -21.41 -8.44 0.89
CA LYS A 117 -20.98 -7.95 2.21
C LYS A 117 -19.47 -8.04 2.46
N ASN A 118 -18.65 -8.32 1.43
CA ASN A 118 -17.19 -8.28 1.57
C ASN A 118 -16.67 -6.83 1.54
N PRO A 119 -15.64 -6.49 2.32
CA PRO A 119 -15.09 -5.14 2.34
C PRO A 119 -14.32 -4.87 1.04
N ILE A 120 -14.66 -3.76 0.37
CA ILE A 120 -14.11 -3.44 -0.95
C ILE A 120 -13.22 -2.19 -0.95
N LYS A 121 -13.58 -1.15 -0.19
CA LYS A 121 -12.97 0.19 -0.30
C LYS A 121 -13.11 0.98 0.99
N VAL A 122 -12.19 1.91 1.24
CA VAL A 122 -12.34 2.92 2.30
C VAL A 122 -13.20 4.08 1.78
N LYS A 123 -14.23 4.47 2.53
CA LYS A 123 -15.07 5.63 2.21
C LYS A 123 -14.25 6.92 2.37
N ASP A 124 -14.42 7.87 1.45
CA ASP A 124 -13.74 9.17 1.45
C ASP A 124 -12.23 9.08 1.73
N PHE A 125 -11.56 8.04 1.19
CA PHE A 125 -10.16 7.74 1.49
C PHE A 125 -9.23 8.92 1.15
N GLU A 126 -9.62 9.72 0.17
CA GLU A 126 -8.94 10.93 -0.29
C GLU A 126 -8.71 11.92 0.86
N LYS A 127 -9.67 12.07 1.78
CA LYS A 127 -9.56 12.96 2.96
C LYS A 127 -8.48 12.50 3.96
N SER A 128 -8.12 11.22 3.89
CA SER A 128 -7.14 10.60 4.79
C SER A 128 -5.77 10.40 4.14
N LEU A 129 -5.59 10.78 2.87
CA LEU A 129 -4.32 10.61 2.18
C LEU A 129 -3.22 11.45 2.82
N GLN A 130 -2.08 10.81 3.11
CA GLN A 130 -0.86 11.49 3.52
C GLN A 130 -0.17 12.06 2.26
N LYS A 131 0.32 13.30 2.35
CA LYS A 131 1.26 13.83 1.37
C LYS A 131 2.57 13.05 1.49
N MET A 132 3.00 12.42 0.40
CA MET A 132 4.29 11.75 0.31
C MET A 132 5.31 12.68 -0.30
#